data_AF-A0AA46ADI0-F1
#
_entry.id   AF-A0AA46ADI0-F1
#
_cell.length_a   1.000
_cell.length_b   1.000
_cell.length_c   1.000
_cell.angle_alpha   90.00
_cell.angle_beta   90.00
_cell.angle_gamma   90.00
#
_symmetry.space_group_name_H-M   'P 1'
#
loop_
_entity.id
_entity.type
_entity.pdbx_description
1 polymer ?
#
loop_
_entity_poly.entity_id
_entity_poly.type
_entity_poly.pdbx_seq_one_letter_code
_entity_poly.pdbx_strand_id
1 'polypeptide(L)'
;MTALDKQILKMENTEPVEFLRQYTGGQPLSKQLVQLVYELKKTHAFSNGVINALFEYCLIENNYKIVRTYVLQLAEELDEVGVRNAHEVFRYLRERPYQKRQPESSPHVSDDADYNMEYVETNIALIAKQLHELRKEMNLKFNLMNQQLDQIERRLSQVADWLK
;
A
#
# COMPACT_ATOMS: atom_id res chain seq x y z
N MET A 1 -14.38 -0.82 17.57
CA MET A 1 -13.13 -0.45 16.90
C MET A 1 -13.05 -1.21 15.60
N THR A 2 -13.18 -0.53 14.47
CA THR A 2 -13.19 -1.13 13.12
C THR A 2 -11.78 -1.62 12.73
N ALA A 3 -11.67 -2.41 11.65
CA ALA A 3 -10.38 -2.81 11.12
C ALA A 3 -9.53 -1.61 10.66
N LEU A 4 -10.19 -0.60 10.09
CA LEU A 4 -9.56 0.65 9.67
C LEU A 4 -9.02 1.45 10.86
N ASP A 5 -9.77 1.55 11.95
CA ASP A 5 -9.32 2.26 13.16
C ASP A 5 -8.06 1.62 13.76
N LYS A 6 -8.01 0.28 13.76
CA LYS A 6 -6.83 -0.48 14.22
C LYS A 6 -5.61 -0.20 13.34
N GLN A 7 -5.81 -0.10 12.04
CA GLN A 7 -4.76 0.17 11.08
C GLN A 7 -4.22 1.59 11.20
N ILE A 8 -5.12 2.59 11.32
CA ILE A 8 -4.75 3.99 11.57
C ILE A 8 -3.96 4.10 12.86
N LEU A 9 -4.44 3.49 13.96
CA LEU A 9 -3.71 3.51 15.23
C LEU A 9 -2.31 2.90 15.10
N LYS A 10 -2.18 1.80 14.34
CA LYS A 10 -0.88 1.19 14.07
C LYS A 10 0.03 2.16 13.30
N MET A 11 -0.47 2.88 12.30
CA MET A 11 0.32 3.87 11.54
C MET A 11 0.82 5.00 12.43
N GLU A 12 -0.03 5.54 13.31
CA GLU A 12 0.37 6.63 14.21
C GLU A 12 1.53 6.24 15.12
N ASN A 13 1.57 4.98 15.55
CA ASN A 13 2.49 4.49 16.57
C ASN A 13 3.68 3.70 16.01
N THR A 14 3.82 3.59 14.68
CA THR A 14 4.94 2.85 14.06
C THR A 14 5.90 3.81 13.39
N GLU A 15 7.21 3.67 13.63
CA GLU A 15 8.22 4.42 12.89
C GLU A 15 8.18 4.11 11.39
N PRO A 16 8.30 5.09 10.47
CA PRO A 16 8.01 4.85 9.06
C PRO A 16 8.93 3.85 8.35
N VAL A 17 10.20 3.79 8.75
CA VAL A 17 11.12 2.76 8.24
C VAL A 17 10.64 1.37 8.67
N GLU A 18 10.17 1.23 9.91
CA GLU A 18 9.67 -0.04 10.42
C GLU A 18 8.32 -0.41 9.79
N PHE A 19 7.47 0.58 9.55
CA PHE A 19 6.22 0.40 8.81
C PHE A 19 6.49 -0.15 7.40
N LEU A 20 7.40 0.47 6.65
CA LEU A 20 7.76 0.05 5.29
C LEU A 20 8.42 -1.34 5.25
N ARG A 21 9.18 -1.72 6.27
CA ARG A 21 9.76 -3.08 6.40
C ARG A 21 8.69 -4.17 6.46
N GLN A 22 7.50 -3.84 6.93
CA GLN A 22 6.37 -4.78 6.91
C GLN A 22 5.95 -5.12 5.48
N TYR A 23 6.28 -4.30 4.48
CA TYR A 23 5.99 -4.59 3.08
C TYR A 23 7.17 -5.29 2.37
N THR A 24 8.39 -5.22 2.90
CA THR A 24 9.57 -5.94 2.36
C THR A 24 9.82 -7.28 3.02
N GLY A 25 8.93 -7.75 3.90
CA GLY A 25 9.13 -9.00 4.65
C GLY A 25 10.25 -8.91 5.68
N GLY A 26 10.51 -7.71 6.21
CA GLY A 26 11.57 -7.46 7.18
C GLY A 26 12.95 -7.20 6.57
N GLN A 27 13.07 -7.24 5.23
CA GLN A 27 14.32 -6.89 4.56
C GLN A 27 14.65 -5.40 4.76
N PRO A 28 15.94 -5.03 4.84
CA PRO A 28 16.37 -3.65 4.87
C PRO A 28 15.78 -2.84 3.71
N LEU A 29 15.44 -1.58 3.97
CA LEU A 29 15.01 -0.65 2.92
C LEU A 29 16.25 -0.06 2.24
N SER A 30 16.15 0.23 0.95
CA SER A 30 17.19 0.97 0.25
C SER A 30 17.49 2.32 0.89
N LYS A 31 18.75 2.76 0.81
CA LYS A 31 19.19 4.06 1.32
C LYS A 31 18.34 5.23 0.79
N GLN A 32 17.95 5.17 -0.47
CA GLN A 32 17.12 6.19 -1.12
C GLN A 32 15.72 6.27 -0.50
N LEU A 33 15.12 5.13 -0.16
CA LEU A 33 13.81 5.09 0.50
C LEU A 33 13.90 5.58 1.96
N VAL A 34 14.97 5.22 2.67
CA VAL A 34 15.26 5.75 4.02
C VAL A 34 15.47 7.27 3.97
N GLN A 35 16.20 7.76 2.97
CA GLN A 35 16.42 9.19 2.78
C GLN A 35 15.11 9.94 2.49
N LEU A 36 14.21 9.34 1.70
CA LEU A 36 12.89 9.90 1.44
C LEU A 36 12.06 10.01 2.74
N VAL A 37 12.08 9.00 3.61
CA VAL A 37 11.44 9.09 4.94
C VAL A 37 12.02 10.25 5.75
N TYR A 38 13.35 10.40 5.77
CA TYR A 38 14.01 11.48 6.51
C TYR A 38 13.63 12.87 5.98
N GLU A 39 13.57 13.03 4.66
CA GLU A 39 13.16 14.26 4.00
C GLU A 39 11.72 14.63 4.34
N LEU A 40 10.79 13.68 4.32
CA LEU A 40 9.40 13.93 4.73
C LEU A 40 9.30 14.40 6.19
N LYS A 41 10.11 13.82 7.09
CA LYS A 41 10.18 14.27 8.49
C LYS A 41 10.80 15.66 8.63
N LYS A 42 11.85 15.96 7.87
CA LYS A 42 12.64 17.19 8.06
C LYS A 42 12.02 18.40 7.36
N THR A 43 11.52 18.23 6.14
CA THR A 43 11.02 19.31 5.30
C THR A 43 9.60 19.71 5.68
N HIS A 44 8.71 18.72 5.84
CA HIS A 44 7.28 18.96 6.11
C HIS A 44 6.88 18.76 7.57
N ALA A 45 7.83 18.41 8.45
CA ALA A 45 7.57 18.11 9.87
C ALA A 45 6.44 17.08 10.09
N PHE A 46 6.23 16.17 9.12
CA PHE A 46 5.15 15.20 9.20
C PHE A 46 5.33 14.21 10.34
N SER A 47 4.21 13.88 10.98
CA SER A 47 4.15 12.83 11.99
C SER A 47 4.36 11.45 11.36
N ASN A 48 4.73 10.47 12.18
CA ASN A 48 4.87 9.09 11.72
C ASN A 48 3.59 8.58 11.04
N GLY A 49 2.42 8.90 11.59
CA GLY A 49 1.13 8.52 11.01
C GLY A 49 0.89 9.11 9.63
N VAL A 50 1.18 10.40 9.43
CA VAL A 50 1.03 11.06 8.13
C VAL A 50 1.94 10.40 7.09
N ILE A 51 3.21 10.18 7.42
CA ILE A 51 4.18 9.55 6.52
C ILE A 51 3.75 8.12 6.18
N ASN A 52 3.32 7.34 7.16
CA ASN A 52 2.88 5.96 6.96
C ASN A 52 1.63 5.88 6.06
N ALA A 53 0.65 6.76 6.29
CA ALA A 53 -0.55 6.83 5.47
C ALA A 53 -0.24 7.26 4.03
N LEU A 54 0.67 8.24 3.85
CA LEU A 54 1.13 8.67 2.53
C LEU A 54 1.79 7.51 1.76
N PHE A 55 2.71 6.77 2.39
CA PHE A 55 3.35 5.63 1.75
C PHE A 55 2.36 4.50 1.45
N GLU A 56 1.46 4.18 2.38
CA GLU A 56 0.46 3.15 2.12
C GLU A 56 -0.44 3.54 0.93
N TYR A 57 -0.87 4.80 0.86
CA TYR A 57 -1.64 5.30 -0.27
C TYR A 57 -0.85 5.17 -1.59
N CYS A 58 0.42 5.60 -1.61
CA CYS A 58 1.28 5.48 -2.80
C CYS A 58 1.47 4.03 -3.24
N LEU A 59 1.66 3.10 -2.29
CA LEU A 59 1.77 1.67 -2.57
C LEU A 59 0.48 1.13 -3.20
N ILE A 60 -0.69 1.54 -2.70
CA ILE A 60 -1.97 1.08 -3.25
C ILE A 60 -2.20 1.64 -4.65
N GLU A 61 -1.95 2.93 -4.87
CA GLU A 61 -2.27 3.59 -6.14
C GLU A 61 -1.29 3.24 -7.27
N ASN A 62 -0.02 2.98 -6.96
CA ASN A 62 1.03 2.71 -7.95
C ASN A 62 1.44 1.24 -8.07
N ASN A 63 0.52 0.31 -7.83
CA ASN A 63 0.81 -1.14 -7.91
C ASN A 63 2.03 -1.55 -7.08
N TYR A 64 2.12 -1.05 -5.85
CA TYR A 64 3.16 -1.34 -4.86
C TYR A 64 4.56 -0.88 -5.26
N LYS A 65 4.63 0.13 -6.13
CA LYS A 65 5.85 0.88 -6.41
C LYS A 65 5.83 2.19 -5.65
N ILE A 66 6.89 2.43 -4.90
CA ILE A 66 7.15 3.77 -4.39
C ILE A 66 7.89 4.51 -5.51
N VAL A 67 7.39 5.68 -5.89
CA VAL A 67 8.02 6.58 -6.85
C VAL A 67 8.29 7.90 -6.14
N ARG A 68 9.58 8.23 -5.97
CA ARG A 68 10.01 9.37 -5.14
C ARG A 68 9.34 10.68 -5.52
N THR A 69 9.33 11.03 -6.81
CA THR A 69 8.71 12.27 -7.30
C THR A 69 7.23 12.35 -6.95
N TYR A 70 6.53 11.22 -7.04
CA TYR A 70 5.12 11.19 -6.69
C TYR A 70 4.87 11.38 -5.20
N VAL A 71 5.65 10.70 -4.36
CA VAL A 71 5.54 10.85 -2.91
C VAL A 71 5.76 12.30 -2.49
N LEU A 72 6.77 12.96 -3.07
CA LEU A 72 7.06 14.36 -2.78
C LEU A 72 5.94 15.30 -3.27
N GLN A 73 5.40 15.09 -4.47
CA GLN A 73 4.25 15.87 -4.96
C GLN A 73 3.07 15.79 -3.99
N LEU A 74 2.70 14.58 -3.54
CA LEU A 74 1.63 14.42 -2.57
C LEU A 74 1.99 15.02 -1.20
N ALA A 75 3.26 14.97 -0.80
CA ALA A 75 3.70 15.59 0.44
C ALA A 75 3.46 17.10 0.42
N GLU A 76 3.80 17.79 -0.66
CA GLU A 76 3.49 19.23 -0.83
C GLU A 76 1.98 19.48 -0.72
N GLU A 77 1.15 18.72 -1.43
CA GLU A 77 -0.32 18.86 -1.36
C GLU A 77 -0.87 18.66 0.06
N LEU A 78 -0.32 17.69 0.80
CA LEU A 78 -0.72 17.40 2.18
C LEU A 78 -0.26 18.47 3.15
N ASP A 79 0.91 19.06 2.93
CA ASP A 79 1.47 20.13 3.74
C ASP A 79 0.67 21.44 3.55
N GLU A 80 0.33 21.78 2.31
CA GLU A 80 -0.53 22.91 1.99
C GLU A 80 -1.91 22.82 2.66
N VAL A 81 -2.47 21.61 2.72
CA VAL A 81 -3.76 21.35 3.36
C VAL A 81 -3.64 21.23 4.89
N GLY A 82 -2.43 21.04 5.41
CA GLY A 82 -2.11 21.01 6.83
C GLY A 82 -2.63 19.76 7.55
N VAL A 83 -2.59 18.60 6.90
CA VAL A 83 -2.97 17.32 7.52
C VAL A 83 -2.05 16.97 8.69
N ARG A 84 -2.59 16.33 9.73
CA ARG A 84 -1.84 16.07 10.99
C ARG A 84 -1.73 14.60 11.37
N ASN A 85 -2.60 13.77 10.82
CA ASN A 85 -2.68 12.35 11.16
C ASN A 85 -3.04 11.49 9.93
N ALA A 86 -2.85 10.19 10.06
CA ALA A 86 -3.12 9.19 9.03
C ALA A 86 -4.58 9.21 8.55
N HIS A 87 -5.53 9.48 9.44
CA HIS A 87 -6.94 9.54 9.10
C HIS A 87 -7.23 10.70 8.12
N GLU A 88 -6.70 11.89 8.41
CA GLU A 88 -6.84 13.07 7.55
C GLU A 88 -6.20 12.87 6.18
N VAL A 89 -5.02 12.23 6.12
CA VAL A 89 -4.37 11.86 4.86
C VAL A 89 -5.29 11.01 3.98
N PHE A 90 -5.84 9.92 4.53
CA PHE A 90 -6.73 9.06 3.74
C PHE A 90 -8.02 9.76 3.33
N ARG A 91 -8.57 10.61 4.20
CA ARG A 91 -9.76 11.39 3.87
C ARG A 91 -9.48 12.30 2.67
N TYR A 92 -8.42 13.12 2.76
CA TYR A 92 -8.06 14.06 1.70
C TYR A 92 -7.76 13.34 0.38
N LEU A 93 -6.91 12.31 0.41
CA LEU A 93 -6.46 11.62 -0.80
C LEU A 93 -7.55 10.76 -1.47
N ARG A 94 -8.60 10.36 -0.73
CA ARG A 94 -9.78 9.68 -1.31
C ARG A 94 -10.78 10.64 -1.93
N GLU A 95 -10.95 11.82 -1.33
CA GLU A 95 -11.87 12.85 -1.81
C GLU A 95 -11.29 13.64 -3.00
N ARG A 96 -9.96 13.54 -3.21
CA ARG A 96 -9.27 14.15 -4.34
C ARG A 96 -9.83 13.63 -5.68
N PRO A 97 -10.19 14.50 -6.64
CA PRO A 97 -10.55 14.06 -7.98
C PRO A 97 -9.34 13.38 -8.63
N TYR A 98 -9.53 12.16 -9.13
CA TYR A 98 -8.47 11.41 -9.80
C TYR A 98 -7.99 12.17 -11.03
N GLN A 99 -6.85 12.87 -10.90
CA GLN A 99 -6.17 13.45 -12.05
C GLN A 99 -5.49 12.30 -12.78
N LYS A 100 -6.04 11.91 -13.95
CA LYS A 100 -5.37 10.98 -14.87
C LYS A 100 -3.98 11.54 -15.17
N ARG A 101 -2.96 10.89 -14.63
CA ARG A 101 -1.58 11.15 -15.04
C ARG A 101 -1.42 10.68 -16.47
N GLN A 102 -0.93 11.55 -17.34
CA GLN A 102 -0.24 11.05 -18.52
C GLN A 102 0.92 10.20 -18.01
N PRO A 103 1.18 9.01 -18.59
CA PRO A 103 2.44 8.35 -18.31
C PRO A 103 3.52 9.36 -18.65
N GLU A 104 4.24 9.87 -17.64
CA GLU A 104 5.44 10.64 -17.92
C GLU A 104 6.28 9.74 -18.82
N SER A 105 6.43 10.17 -20.08
CA SER A 105 7.37 9.58 -21.01
C SER A 105 8.65 9.34 -20.23
N SER A 106 9.11 8.09 -20.26
CA SER A 106 10.34 7.63 -19.61
C SER A 106 11.33 8.76 -19.47
N PRO A 107 11.84 9.07 -18.26
CA PRO A 107 12.75 10.18 -18.08
C PRO A 107 13.82 10.07 -19.16
N HIS A 108 13.96 11.15 -19.94
CA HIS A 108 15.06 11.31 -20.88
C HIS A 108 16.32 10.86 -20.13
N VAL A 109 16.97 9.83 -20.68
CA VAL A 109 18.20 9.28 -20.15
C VAL A 109 19.23 10.40 -20.22
N SER A 110 19.31 11.22 -19.17
CA SER A 110 20.51 11.93 -18.82
C SER A 110 21.49 10.88 -18.31
N ASP A 111 22.72 10.94 -18.80
CA ASP A 111 23.83 9.99 -18.61
C ASP A 111 24.34 9.82 -17.14
N ASP A 112 23.46 9.92 -16.14
CA ASP A 112 23.71 9.56 -14.75
C ASP A 112 23.13 8.16 -14.48
N ALA A 113 23.87 7.15 -14.94
CA ALA A 113 23.57 5.73 -14.80
C ALA A 113 23.73 5.21 -13.34
N ASP A 114 23.05 5.84 -12.39
CA ASP A 114 22.97 5.41 -10.99
C ASP A 114 21.51 5.39 -10.49
N TYR A 115 20.62 4.83 -11.31
CA TYR A 115 19.37 4.27 -10.80
C TYR A 115 19.73 3.05 -9.94
N ASN A 116 19.95 3.32 -8.65
CA ASN A 116 20.47 2.38 -7.65
C ASN A 116 19.68 1.06 -7.66
N MET A 117 20.37 -0.04 -7.98
CA MET A 117 19.84 -1.40 -8.03
C MET A 117 19.10 -1.77 -6.74
N GLU A 118 19.56 -1.28 -5.58
CA GLU A 118 18.96 -1.50 -4.27
C GLU A 118 17.51 -0.97 -4.16
N TYR A 119 17.20 0.15 -4.83
CA TYR A 119 15.85 0.72 -4.85
C TYR A 119 14.91 -0.09 -5.74
N VAL A 120 15.43 -0.58 -6.87
CA VAL A 120 14.72 -1.50 -7.76
C VAL A 120 14.42 -2.81 -7.03
N GLU A 121 15.41 -3.38 -6.33
CA GLU A 121 15.25 -4.58 -5.49
C GLU A 121 14.20 -4.38 -4.41
N THR A 122 14.19 -3.21 -3.74
CA THR A 122 13.17 -2.87 -2.74
C THR A 122 11.78 -2.91 -3.36
N ASN A 123 11.57 -2.25 -4.51
CA ASN A 123 10.28 -2.28 -5.22
C ASN A 123 9.89 -3.68 -5.71
N ILE A 124 10.83 -4.50 -6.17
CA ILE A 124 10.58 -5.89 -6.55
C ILE A 124 10.13 -6.70 -5.32
N ALA A 125 10.79 -6.53 -4.17
CA ALA A 125 10.42 -7.20 -2.93
C ALA A 125 9.01 -6.82 -2.46
N LEU A 126 8.66 -5.53 -2.54
CA LEU A 126 7.30 -5.02 -2.25
C LEU A 126 6.23 -5.71 -3.11
N ILE A 127 6.47 -5.79 -4.43
CA ILE A 127 5.57 -6.47 -5.37
C ILE A 127 5.49 -7.97 -5.08
N ALA A 128 6.63 -8.63 -4.82
CA ALA A 128 6.67 -10.06 -4.52
C ALA A 128 5.83 -10.39 -3.28
N LYS A 129 5.91 -9.56 -2.23
CA LYS A 129 5.10 -9.72 -1.03
C LYS A 129 3.61 -9.52 -1.31
N GLN A 130 3.25 -8.51 -2.11
CA GLN A 130 1.86 -8.29 -2.51
C GLN A 130 1.26 -9.49 -3.23
N LEU A 131 2.01 -10.06 -4.19
CA LEU A 131 1.59 -11.27 -4.91
C LEU A 131 1.39 -12.45 -3.96
N HIS A 132 2.22 -12.57 -2.93
CA HIS A 132 2.07 -13.60 -1.90
C HIS A 132 0.77 -13.43 -1.09
N GLU A 133 0.50 -12.22 -0.59
CA GLU A 133 -0.73 -11.95 0.19
C GLU A 133 -1.99 -12.11 -0.66
N LEU A 134 -1.99 -11.63 -1.91
CA LEU A 134 -3.10 -11.84 -2.86
C LEU A 134 -3.36 -13.34 -3.10
N ARG A 135 -2.30 -14.13 -3.30
CA ARG A 135 -2.42 -15.59 -3.45
C ARG A 135 -3.07 -16.22 -2.22
N LYS A 136 -2.69 -15.79 -1.02
CA LYS A 136 -3.25 -16.29 0.24
C LYS A 136 -4.74 -15.93 0.38
N GLU A 137 -5.12 -14.70 0.06
CA GLU A 137 -6.52 -14.25 0.09
C GLU A 137 -7.38 -15.01 -0.94
N MET A 138 -6.89 -15.17 -2.17
CA MET A 138 -7.58 -15.96 -3.20
C MET A 138 -7.80 -17.40 -2.76
N ASN A 139 -6.78 -18.05 -2.20
CA ASN A 139 -6.91 -19.42 -1.69
C ASN A 139 -7.97 -19.52 -0.59
N LEU A 140 -8.02 -18.54 0.32
CA LEU A 140 -9.04 -18.50 1.37
C LEU A 140 -10.45 -18.37 0.80
N LYS A 141 -10.66 -17.43 -0.13
CA LYS A 141 -11.95 -17.23 -0.81
C LYS A 141 -12.37 -18.47 -1.61
N PHE A 142 -11.43 -19.12 -2.29
CA PHE A 142 -11.68 -20.35 -3.04
C PHE A 142 -12.11 -21.49 -2.11
N ASN A 143 -11.43 -21.67 -0.97
CA ASN A 143 -11.81 -22.67 0.02
C ASN A 143 -13.21 -22.41 0.60
N LEU A 144 -13.54 -21.15 0.90
CA LEU A 144 -14.87 -20.77 1.38
C LEU A 144 -15.95 -21.06 0.32
N MET A 145 -15.67 -20.75 -0.94
CA MET A 145 -16.58 -21.02 -2.05
C MET A 145 -16.84 -22.53 -2.22
N ASN A 146 -15.80 -23.36 -2.12
CA ASN A 146 -15.97 -24.82 -2.16
C ASN A 146 -16.84 -25.33 -1.01
N GLN A 147 -16.63 -24.82 0.21
CA GLN A 147 -17.48 -25.18 1.35
C GLN A 147 -18.95 -24.76 1.13
N GLN A 148 -19.20 -23.63 0.48
CA GLN A 148 -20.55 -23.20 0.12
C GLN A 148 -21.18 -24.11 -0.93
N LEU A 149 -20.43 -24.53 -1.96
CA LEU A 149 -20.89 -25.49 -2.96
C LEU A 149 -21.26 -26.83 -2.30
N ASP A 150 -20.41 -27.38 -1.43
CA ASP A 150 -20.69 -28.61 -0.69
C ASP A 150 -21.97 -28.52 0.17
N GLN A 151 -22.28 -27.33 0.70
CA GLN A 151 -23.53 -27.10 1.44
C GLN A 151 -24.74 -27.04 0.52
N ILE A 152 -24.62 -26.42 -0.64
CA ILE A 152 -25.69 -26.34 -1.65
C ILE A 152 -26.00 -27.75 -2.16
N GLU A 153 -24.99 -28.54 -2.52
CA GLU A 153 -25.16 -29.91 -2.99
C GLU A 153 -25.89 -30.78 -1.96
N ARG A 154 -25.49 -30.71 -0.68
CA ARG A 154 -26.18 -31.43 0.40
C ARG A 154 -27.65 -31.05 0.53
N ARG A 155 -27.97 -29.75 0.44
CA ARG A 155 -29.36 -29.27 0.49
C ARG A 155 -30.17 -29.74 -0.71
N LEU A 156 -29.60 -29.71 -1.91
CA LEU A 156 -30.26 -30.19 -3.12
C LEU A 156 -30.57 -31.70 -3.03
N SER A 157 -29.64 -32.51 -2.53
CA SER A 157 -29.88 -33.93 -2.31
C SER A 157 -31.02 -34.19 -1.31
N GLN A 158 -31.06 -33.45 -0.20
CA GLN A 158 -32.16 -33.56 0.78
C GLN A 158 -33.52 -33.23 0.15
N VAL A 159 -33.60 -32.16 -0.65
CA VAL A 159 -34.83 -31.79 -1.36
C VAL A 159 -35.22 -32.85 -2.38
N ALA A 160 -34.25 -33.41 -3.13
CA ALA A 160 -34.50 -34.47 -4.09
C ALA A 160 -35.05 -35.75 -3.42
N ASP A 161 -34.57 -36.07 -2.21
CA ASP A 161 -35.07 -37.20 -1.43
C ASP A 161 -36.48 -36.95 -0.86
N TRP A 162 -36.84 -35.70 -0.54
CA TRP A 162 -38.20 -35.35 -0.11
C TRP A 162 -39.25 -35.41 -1.23
N LEU A 163 -38.81 -35.37 -2.49
CA LEU A 163 -39.67 -35.42 -3.67
C LEU A 163 -39.88 -36.84 -4.22
N LYS A 164 -39.24 -37.86 -3.61
CA LYS A 164 -39.44 -39.28 -3.92
C LYS A 164 -40.43 -39.91 -2.94
#